data_AF-A0A8S3WGS3-F1
#
_entry.id   AF-A0A8S3WGS3-F1
#
_cell.length_a   1.000
_cell.length_b   1.000
_cell.length_c   1.000
_cell.angle_alpha   90.00
_cell.angle_beta   90.00
_cell.angle_gamma   90.00
#
_symmetry.space_group_name_H-M   'P 1'
#
loop_
_entity.id
_entity.type
_entity.pdbx_description
1 polymer ?
#
loop_
_entity_poly.entity_id
_entity_poly.type
_entity_poly.pdbx_seq_one_letter_code
_entity_poly.pdbx_strand_id
1 'polypeptide(L)'
;MILMISLCANFTQNKFSLMSKDNKNTWICHACRVKIPKHDNTNTPVRISTSKPSNTSPAPPGSDHSNVTMRYKSRQGVPDNQISGSSSQNTSLWDSQLEGKHVSTMNNLSMEEIRGIVKDEFNIAFSHFETNLLKNMEIKNNELIERVEQLTTSLNFFEIKYEEIRADV
;
A
#
# COMPACT_ATOMS: atom_id res chain seq x y z
N MET A 1 0.50 -14.46 -16.28
CA MET A 1 -0.05 -14.43 -14.91
C MET A 1 0.73 -13.40 -14.12
N ILE A 2 0.20 -12.18 -14.00
CA ILE A 2 0.88 -11.07 -13.30
C ILE A 2 0.69 -11.33 -11.81
N LEU A 3 1.77 -11.65 -11.10
CA LEU A 3 1.77 -11.68 -9.64
C LEU A 3 1.60 -10.24 -9.15
N MET A 4 0.42 -9.94 -8.61
CA MET A 4 0.17 -8.70 -7.88
C MET A 4 1.11 -8.68 -6.68
N ILE A 5 2.21 -7.94 -6.78
CA ILE A 5 2.97 -7.50 -5.61
C ILE A 5 2.05 -6.51 -4.91
N SER A 6 1.28 -6.99 -3.94
CA SER A 6 0.56 -6.13 -3.01
C SER A 6 1.62 -5.31 -2.27
N LEU A 7 1.83 -4.08 -2.73
CA LEU A 7 2.56 -3.05 -2.01
C LEU A 7 1.81 -2.85 -0.69
N CYS A 8 2.21 -3.59 0.34
CA CYS A 8 1.80 -3.30 1.71
C CYS A 8 2.13 -1.83 1.96
N ALA A 9 1.19 -1.08 2.57
CA ALA A 9 1.32 0.36 2.81
C ALA A 9 2.77 0.70 3.16
N ASN A 10 3.40 1.61 2.40
CA ASN A 10 4.82 1.95 2.43
C ASN A 10 5.22 2.51 3.83
N PHE A 11 5.25 1.61 4.80
CA PHE A 11 5.32 1.87 6.22
C PHE A 11 6.64 1.28 6.69
N THR A 12 7.60 2.16 6.91
CA THR A 12 8.95 1.75 7.27
C THR A 12 9.00 1.23 8.70
N GLN A 13 9.94 0.32 8.96
CA GLN A 13 10.21 -0.17 10.30
C GLN A 13 10.50 0.98 11.29
N ASN A 14 11.15 2.04 10.81
CA ASN A 14 11.43 3.24 11.62
C ASN A 14 10.13 3.91 12.11
N LYS A 15 9.12 4.06 11.24
CA LYS A 15 7.82 4.61 11.63
C LYS A 15 7.10 3.69 12.62
N PHE A 16 7.20 2.37 12.46
CA PHE A 16 6.64 1.40 13.40
C PHE A 16 7.30 1.49 14.78
N SER A 17 8.62 1.62 14.84
CA SER A 17 9.37 1.72 16.09
C SER A 17 8.99 2.96 16.91
N LEU A 18 8.62 4.05 16.25
CA LEU A 18 8.18 5.30 16.88
C LEU A 18 6.74 5.25 17.44
N MET A 19 5.95 4.22 17.13
CA MET A 19 4.58 4.10 17.64
C MET A 19 4.56 3.76 19.14
N SER A 20 3.52 4.26 19.82
CA SER A 20 3.19 3.86 21.19
C SER A 20 2.91 2.35 21.27
N LYS A 21 3.05 1.78 22.47
CA LYS A 21 2.84 0.34 22.70
C LYS A 21 1.42 -0.09 22.32
N ASP A 22 0.41 0.73 22.62
CA ASP A 22 -0.98 0.42 22.30
C ASP A 22 -1.23 0.41 20.80
N ASN A 23 -0.66 1.36 20.07
CA ASN A 23 -0.76 1.42 18.62
C ASN A 23 -0.02 0.26 17.95
N LYS A 24 1.11 -0.21 18.50
CA LYS A 24 1.81 -1.41 18.00
C LYS A 24 0.97 -2.68 18.18
N ASN A 25 0.21 -2.78 19.27
CA ASN A 25 -0.64 -3.94 19.56
C ASN A 25 -1.86 -4.01 18.65
N THR A 26 -2.37 -2.87 18.19
CA THR A 26 -3.54 -2.77 17.30
C THR A 26 -3.18 -2.68 15.82
N TRP A 27 -1.90 -2.49 15.49
CA TRP A 27 -1.46 -2.32 14.11
C TRP A 27 -1.63 -3.60 13.28
N ILE A 28 -2.20 -3.43 12.08
CA ILE A 28 -2.30 -4.46 11.05
C ILE A 28 -2.21 -3.80 9.68
N CYS A 29 -1.43 -4.37 8.77
CA CYS A 29 -1.41 -3.86 7.40
C CYS A 29 -2.76 -4.12 6.71
N HIS A 30 -3.44 -3.09 6.23
CA HIS A 30 -4.74 -3.26 5.56
C HIS A 30 -4.66 -4.07 4.26
N ALA A 31 -3.53 -4.02 3.55
CA ALA A 31 -3.35 -4.74 2.29
C ALA A 31 -3.06 -6.24 2.51
N CYS A 32 -2.12 -6.54 3.40
CA CYS A 32 -1.62 -7.91 3.59
C CYS A 32 -2.01 -8.57 4.92
N ARG A 33 -2.74 -7.86 5.79
CA ARG A 33 -3.24 -8.31 7.11
C ARG A 33 -2.16 -8.84 8.07
N VAL A 34 -0.91 -8.44 7.87
CA VAL A 34 0.23 -8.83 8.72
C VAL A 34 0.43 -7.82 9.84
N LYS A 35 0.81 -8.29 11.04
CA LYS A 35 1.05 -7.49 12.26
C LYS A 35 2.46 -6.89 12.37
N ILE A 36 3.33 -7.16 11.40
CA ILE A 36 4.69 -6.63 11.32
C ILE A 36 4.88 -5.99 9.94
N PRO A 37 5.41 -4.76 9.85
CA PRO A 37 5.77 -4.15 8.58
C PRO A 37 6.75 -5.04 7.82
N LYS A 38 6.45 -5.33 6.55
CA LYS A 38 7.37 -6.07 5.69
C LYS A 38 8.43 -5.10 5.18
N HIS A 39 9.69 -5.55 5.18
CA HIS A 39 10.75 -4.82 4.50
C HIS A 39 10.53 -4.83 2.98
N ASP A 40 11.07 -3.84 2.28
CA ASP A 40 11.06 -3.79 0.82
C ASP A 40 11.70 -5.06 0.26
N ASN A 41 10.97 -5.79 -0.57
CA ASN A 41 11.41 -7.02 -1.20
C ASN A 41 11.72 -6.84 -2.70
N THR A 42 11.83 -5.59 -3.18
CA THR A 42 12.13 -5.27 -4.60
C THR A 42 13.43 -5.93 -5.09
N ASN A 43 14.40 -6.17 -4.20
CA ASN A 43 15.67 -6.84 -4.52
C ASN A 43 15.67 -8.35 -4.32
N THR A 44 14.55 -8.98 -3.95
CA THR A 44 14.50 -10.45 -3.79
C THR A 44 14.31 -11.07 -5.17
N PRO A 45 15.28 -11.87 -5.68
CA PRO A 45 15.13 -12.50 -6.99
C PRO A 45 13.88 -13.37 -6.99
N VAL A 46 12.97 -13.10 -7.94
CA VAL A 46 11.76 -13.92 -8.11
C VAL A 46 12.22 -15.30 -8.54
N ARG A 47 12.09 -16.30 -7.66
CA ARG A 47 12.25 -17.71 -8.04
C ARG A 47 11.13 -18.06 -9.00
N ILE A 48 11.44 -18.10 -10.30
CA ILE A 48 10.54 -18.62 -11.31
C ILE A 48 10.30 -20.09 -10.97
N SER A 49 9.16 -20.37 -10.34
CA SER A 49 8.69 -21.74 -10.20
C SER A 49 8.20 -22.14 -11.58
N THR A 50 9.05 -22.81 -12.34
CA THR A 50 8.68 -23.47 -13.59
C THR A 50 7.71 -24.60 -13.25
N SER A 51 6.43 -24.26 -13.06
CA SER A 51 5.35 -25.23 -13.11
C SER A 51 5.25 -25.72 -14.55
N LYS A 52 6.03 -26.74 -14.87
CA LYS A 52 5.90 -27.54 -16.09
C LYS A 52 4.46 -28.08 -16.11
N PRO A 53 3.66 -27.90 -17.18
CA PRO A 53 2.36 -28.54 -17.27
C PRO A 53 2.59 -30.06 -17.37
N SER A 54 2.28 -30.77 -16.30
CA SER A 54 2.37 -32.23 -16.24
C SER A 54 1.20 -32.83 -17.04
N ASN A 55 1.44 -33.10 -18.32
CA ASN A 55 0.67 -34.12 -19.03
C ASN A 55 1.32 -35.48 -18.77
N THR A 56 0.49 -36.40 -18.25
CA THR A 56 0.58 -37.88 -18.32
C THR A 56 1.37 -38.63 -17.23
N SER A 57 0.58 -39.40 -16.45
CA SER A 57 0.87 -40.72 -15.85
C SER A 57 1.58 -40.86 -14.48
N PRO A 58 1.31 -41.97 -13.75
CA PRO A 58 1.02 -41.96 -12.31
C PRO A 58 2.26 -42.02 -11.40
N ALA A 59 2.06 -41.50 -10.19
CA ALA A 59 3.06 -41.36 -9.14
C ALA A 59 3.70 -42.69 -8.69
N PRO A 60 5.01 -42.71 -8.37
CA PRO A 60 5.58 -43.66 -7.42
C PRO A 60 5.18 -43.28 -5.97
N PRO A 61 5.00 -44.24 -5.06
CA PRO A 61 4.59 -43.95 -3.69
C PRO A 61 5.82 -43.50 -2.90
N GLY A 62 5.82 -42.24 -2.45
CA GLY A 62 6.80 -41.76 -1.47
C GLY A 62 7.45 -40.44 -1.85
N SER A 63 6.71 -39.34 -1.73
CA SER A 63 7.33 -38.05 -1.43
C SER A 63 6.31 -37.15 -0.73
N ASP A 64 6.35 -37.18 0.60
CA ASP A 64 5.71 -36.19 1.46
C ASP A 64 6.26 -34.80 1.14
N HIS A 65 5.44 -33.99 0.49
CA HIS A 65 5.68 -32.55 0.37
C HIS A 65 4.53 -31.79 1.04
N SER A 66 4.35 -32.05 2.33
CA SER A 66 3.57 -31.19 3.23
C SER A 66 4.50 -30.16 3.85
N ASN A 67 4.68 -29.02 3.18
CA ASN A 67 5.31 -27.81 3.72
C ASN A 67 4.35 -27.07 4.67
N VAL A 68 3.80 -27.78 5.65
CA VAL A 68 2.91 -27.24 6.68
C VAL A 68 3.55 -27.49 8.05
N THR A 69 4.01 -26.43 8.71
CA THR A 69 4.45 -26.51 10.11
C THR A 69 3.21 -26.53 11.01
N MET A 70 2.79 -27.71 11.45
CA MET A 70 1.69 -27.86 12.42
C MET A 70 2.15 -27.38 13.80
N ARG A 71 1.53 -26.31 14.32
CA ARG A 71 1.77 -25.81 15.68
C ARG A 71 0.81 -26.49 16.65
N TYR A 72 1.30 -27.47 17.41
CA TYR A 72 0.49 -28.11 18.46
C TYR A 72 0.20 -27.11 19.58
N LYS A 73 -1.09 -26.81 19.82
CA LYS A 73 -1.56 -26.12 21.03
C LYS A 73 -1.73 -27.18 22.11
N SER A 74 -0.74 -27.32 23.00
CA SER A 74 -0.90 -28.12 24.22
C SER A 74 -2.05 -27.53 25.04
N ARG A 75 -3.19 -28.21 25.07
CA ARG A 75 -4.14 -28.09 26.18
C ARG A 75 -3.68 -29.09 27.22
N GLN A 76 -2.82 -28.65 28.14
CA GLN A 76 -2.60 -29.40 29.36
C GLN A 76 -3.82 -29.20 30.25
N GLY A 77 -4.78 -30.11 30.10
CA GLY A 77 -5.60 -30.52 31.22
C GLY A 77 -4.75 -31.44 32.11
N VAL A 78 -4.71 -31.12 33.40
CA VAL A 78 -4.43 -32.11 34.45
C VAL A 78 -5.69 -32.16 35.33
N PRO A 79 -6.18 -33.36 35.70
CA PRO A 79 -7.43 -33.54 36.42
C PRO A 79 -7.27 -33.41 37.95
N ASP A 80 -8.43 -33.23 38.59
CA ASP A 80 -8.75 -33.06 40.02
C ASP A 80 -7.89 -33.77 41.06
N ASN A 81 -7.63 -33.07 42.19
CA ASN A 81 -8.18 -33.49 43.49
C ASN A 81 -8.10 -32.38 44.57
N GLN A 82 -9.29 -31.90 44.97
CA GLN A 82 -9.80 -31.47 46.29
C GLN A 82 -8.84 -30.84 47.34
N ILE A 83 -9.25 -29.71 47.93
CA ILE A 83 -9.62 -29.57 49.37
C ILE A 83 -9.87 -28.07 49.73
N SER A 84 -11.02 -27.85 50.37
CA SER A 84 -11.40 -26.77 51.29
C SER A 84 -11.52 -25.32 50.82
N GLY A 85 -12.75 -24.82 50.90
CA GLY A 85 -13.04 -23.39 50.93
C GLY A 85 -12.67 -22.74 52.27
N SER A 86 -12.37 -21.45 52.22
CA SER A 86 -12.92 -20.38 53.08
C SER A 86 -12.14 -19.09 52.89
N SER A 87 -12.90 -18.02 52.62
CA SER A 87 -12.78 -16.67 53.18
C SER A 87 -11.62 -15.72 52.84
N SER A 88 -12.05 -14.46 52.70
CA SER A 88 -11.36 -13.18 52.97
C SER A 88 -10.59 -12.58 51.79
N GLN A 89 -11.15 -11.59 51.08
CA GLN A 89 -11.35 -10.16 51.44
C GLN A 89 -10.16 -9.26 51.08
N ASN A 90 -10.47 -8.32 50.17
CA ASN A 90 -9.99 -6.93 50.02
C ASN A 90 -8.53 -6.77 49.55
N THR A 91 -8.14 -5.89 48.63
CA THR A 91 -8.38 -4.45 48.39
C THR A 91 -7.69 -4.11 47.05
N SER A 92 -7.96 -3.09 46.24
CA SER A 92 -8.84 -1.92 46.30
C SER A 92 -8.59 -1.06 45.04
N LEU A 93 -9.64 -0.43 44.52
CA LEU A 93 -9.74 1.03 44.34
C LEU A 93 -8.89 1.70 43.26
N TRP A 94 -9.51 1.98 42.10
CA TRP A 94 -9.49 3.29 41.40
C TRP A 94 -10.73 3.40 40.51
N ASP A 95 -11.89 3.57 41.15
CA ASP A 95 -13.11 4.05 40.51
C ASP A 95 -13.60 5.21 41.37
N SER A 96 -13.25 6.43 40.94
CA SER A 96 -13.76 7.71 41.47
C SER A 96 -13.56 8.79 40.42
N GLN A 97 -14.60 8.98 39.63
CA GLN A 97 -15.25 10.28 39.41
C GLN A 97 -14.52 11.48 40.04
N LEU A 98 -13.93 12.31 39.17
CA LEU A 98 -13.76 13.74 39.45
C LEU A 98 -14.10 14.53 38.19
N GLU A 99 -15.30 15.10 38.20
CA GLU A 99 -15.64 16.27 37.40
C GLU A 99 -14.61 17.37 37.69
N GLY A 100 -13.90 17.78 36.65
CA GLY A 100 -12.82 18.76 36.73
C GLY A 100 -12.72 19.55 35.44
N LYS A 101 -13.80 20.26 35.11
CA LYS A 101 -13.84 21.59 34.45
C LYS A 101 -12.54 22.02 33.76
N HIS A 102 -12.21 21.39 32.63
CA HIS A 102 -11.36 21.97 31.60
C HIS A 102 -12.23 22.14 30.36
N VAL A 103 -13.04 23.20 30.36
CA VAL A 103 -13.55 23.78 29.11
C VAL A 103 -12.33 24.41 28.44
N SER A 104 -11.53 23.55 27.82
CA SER A 104 -10.63 23.95 26.76
C SER A 104 -11.55 24.29 25.60
N THR A 105 -11.80 25.60 25.43
CA THR A 105 -12.35 26.19 24.23
C THR A 105 -11.38 25.90 23.07
N MET A 106 -11.44 24.68 22.55
CA MET A 106 -10.82 24.31 21.30
C MET A 106 -11.93 23.75 20.43
N ASN A 107 -12.45 24.63 19.57
CA ASN A 107 -13.18 24.36 18.32
C ASN A 107 -13.74 22.94 18.21
N ASN A 108 -14.89 22.70 18.84
CA ASN A 108 -15.71 21.52 18.56
C ASN A 108 -16.33 21.68 17.17
N LEU A 109 -15.51 21.54 16.13
CA LEU A 109 -16.03 21.31 14.79
C LEU A 109 -16.77 19.99 14.81
N SER A 110 -18.02 20.01 14.38
CA SER A 110 -18.81 18.81 14.14
C SER A 110 -18.09 17.91 13.14
N MET A 111 -18.37 16.60 13.20
CA MET A 111 -17.80 15.64 12.26
C MET A 111 -18.16 16.02 10.81
N GLU A 112 -19.34 16.59 10.61
CA GLU A 112 -19.84 17.10 9.34
C GLU A 112 -18.99 18.25 8.80
N GLU A 113 -18.58 19.19 9.65
CA GLU A 113 -17.71 20.31 9.27
C GLU A 113 -16.31 19.84 8.90
N ILE A 114 -15.72 18.92 9.69
CA ILE A 114 -14.42 18.31 9.36
C ILE A 114 -14.50 17.58 8.02
N ARG A 115 -15.59 16.84 7.78
CA ARG A 115 -15.81 16.14 6.51
C ARG A 115 -15.96 17.12 5.34
N GLY A 116 -16.58 18.29 5.56
CA GLY A 116 -16.66 19.38 4.59
C GLY A 116 -15.27 19.88 4.21
N ILE A 117 -14.49 20.30 5.21
CA ILE A 117 -13.12 20.81 5.03
C ILE A 117 -12.27 19.80 4.27
N VAL A 118 -12.27 18.53 4.67
CA VAL A 118 -11.48 17.50 3.99
C VAL A 118 -11.89 17.35 2.54
N LYS A 119 -13.20 17.37 2.22
CA LYS A 119 -13.67 17.30 0.83
C LYS A 119 -13.23 18.52 0.03
N ASP A 120 -13.31 19.71 0.61
CA ASP A 120 -12.94 20.94 -0.08
C ASP A 120 -11.44 20.97 -0.37
N GLU A 121 -10.60 20.60 0.59
CA GLU A 121 -9.15 20.45 0.39
C GLU A 121 -8.82 19.43 -0.69
N PHE A 122 -9.50 18.27 -0.70
CA PHE A 122 -9.35 17.29 -1.77
C PHE A 122 -9.78 17.85 -3.12
N ASN A 123 -10.92 18.55 -3.19
CA ASN A 123 -11.40 19.14 -4.43
C ASN A 123 -10.42 20.18 -4.98
N ILE A 124 -9.83 21.01 -4.11
CA ILE A 124 -8.80 21.97 -4.49
C ILE A 124 -7.57 21.25 -5.04
N ALA A 125 -7.09 20.22 -4.33
CA ALA A 125 -5.94 19.43 -4.78
C ALA A 125 -6.20 18.73 -6.12
N PHE A 126 -7.39 18.15 -6.32
CA PHE A 126 -7.79 17.52 -7.57
C PHE A 126 -7.89 18.54 -8.71
N SER A 127 -8.48 19.71 -8.46
CA SER A 127 -8.58 20.78 -9.46
C SER A 127 -7.19 21.29 -9.86
N HIS A 128 -6.27 21.43 -8.90
CA HIS A 128 -4.89 21.79 -9.18
C HIS A 128 -4.15 20.71 -9.97
N PHE A 129 -4.37 19.44 -9.63
CA PHE A 129 -3.80 18.31 -10.37
C PHE A 129 -4.32 18.26 -11.82
N GLU A 130 -5.62 18.40 -12.02
CA GLU A 130 -6.26 18.40 -13.33
C GLU A 130 -5.74 19.54 -14.21
N THR A 131 -5.72 20.77 -13.68
CA THR A 131 -5.20 21.93 -14.40
C THR A 131 -3.73 21.78 -14.77
N ASN A 132 -2.90 21.28 -13.85
CA ASN A 132 -1.49 21.01 -14.14
C ASN A 132 -1.32 19.93 -15.22
N LEU A 133 -2.12 18.86 -15.17
CA LEU A 133 -2.07 17.79 -16.15
C LEU A 133 -2.46 18.31 -17.54
N LEU A 134 -3.57 19.05 -17.64
CA LEU A 134 -4.05 19.64 -18.89
C LEU A 134 -3.01 20.60 -19.47
N LYS A 135 -2.45 21.49 -18.65
CA LYS A 135 -1.41 22.42 -19.06
C LYS A 135 -0.16 21.71 -19.58
N ASN A 136 0.26 20.63 -18.92
CA ASN A 136 1.42 19.85 -19.36
C ASN A 136 1.14 19.15 -20.71
N MET A 137 -0.06 18.58 -20.88
CA MET A 137 -0.45 17.98 -22.16
C MET A 137 -0.52 19.02 -23.28
N GLU A 138 -1.06 20.21 -23.02
CA GLU A 138 -1.11 21.31 -23.97
C GLU A 138 0.29 21.75 -24.41
N ILE A 139 1.22 21.94 -23.46
CA ILE A 139 2.62 22.27 -23.74
C ILE A 139 3.25 21.19 -24.64
N LYS A 140 3.09 19.91 -24.28
CA LYS A 140 3.66 18.80 -25.05
C LYS A 140 3.06 18.66 -26.43
N ASN A 141 1.76 18.96 -26.58
CA ASN A 141 1.09 18.97 -27.87
C ASN A 141 1.64 20.10 -28.76
N ASN A 142 1.85 21.30 -28.21
CA ASN A 142 2.43 22.42 -28.94
C ASN A 142 3.89 22.15 -29.34
N GLU A 143 4.70 21.58 -28.45
CA GLU A 143 6.07 21.14 -28.78
C GLU A 143 6.07 20.11 -29.93
N LEU A 144 5.09 19.20 -29.97
CA LEU A 144 4.96 18.21 -31.03
C LEU A 144 4.59 18.85 -32.37
N ILE A 145 3.63 19.77 -32.36
CA ILE A 145 3.22 20.54 -33.55
C ILE A 145 4.43 21.28 -34.14
N GLU A 146 5.19 21.99 -33.30
CA GLU A 146 6.38 22.72 -33.75
C GLU A 146 7.42 21.80 -34.41
N ARG A 147 7.67 20.62 -33.83
CA ARG A 147 8.59 19.63 -34.43
C ARG A 147 8.08 19.10 -35.77
N VAL A 148 6.78 18.89 -35.91
CA VAL A 148 6.17 18.46 -37.18
C VAL A 148 6.31 19.55 -38.25
N GLU A 149 6.12 20.83 -37.89
CA GLU A 149 6.32 21.95 -38.81
C GLU A 149 7.78 22.08 -39.26
N GLN A 150 8.74 21.90 -38.35
CA GLN A 150 10.17 21.89 -38.66
C GLN A 150 10.51 20.75 -39.63
N LEU A 151 10.02 19.53 -39.38
CA LEU A 151 10.21 18.38 -40.27
C LEU A 151 9.57 18.61 -41.65
N THR A 152 8.37 19.17 -41.69
CA THR A 152 7.66 19.50 -42.94
C THR A 152 8.46 20.51 -43.77
N THR A 153 9.00 21.54 -43.12
CA THR A 153 9.84 22.55 -43.77
C THR A 153 11.12 21.94 -44.31
N SER A 154 11.78 21.07 -43.53
CA SER A 154 12.98 20.37 -43.97
C SER A 154 12.71 19.44 -45.16
N LEU A 155 11.56 18.75 -45.16
CA LEU A 155 11.17 17.84 -46.23
C LEU A 155 10.91 18.61 -47.54
N ASN A 156 10.18 19.72 -47.47
CA ASN A 156 9.95 20.60 -48.62
C ASN A 156 11.26 21.13 -49.20
N PHE A 157 12.22 21.49 -48.34
CA PHE A 157 13.55 21.92 -48.79
C PHE A 157 14.27 20.81 -49.57
N PHE A 158 14.26 19.57 -49.07
CA PHE A 158 14.86 18.43 -49.76
C PHE A 158 14.16 18.10 -51.07
N GLU A 159 12.83 18.21 -51.13
CA GLU A 159 12.05 18.01 -52.35
C GLU A 159 12.41 19.03 -53.43
N ILE A 160 12.51 20.32 -53.08
CA ILE A 160 12.97 21.37 -53.99
C ILE A 160 14.39 21.07 -54.49
N LYS A 161 15.30 20.72 -53.59
CA LYS A 161 16.70 20.39 -53.96
C LYS A 161 16.81 19.16 -54.85
N TYR A 162 15.96 18.17 -54.65
CA TYR A 162 15.89 16.99 -55.49
C TYR A 162 15.45 17.35 -56.92
N GLU A 163 14.40 18.17 -57.05
CA GLU A 163 13.91 18.59 -58.37
C GLU A 163 14.90 19.51 -59.11
N GLU A 164 15.66 20.36 -58.41
CA GLU A 164 16.79 21.13 -59.00
C GLU A 164 17.84 20.19 -59.62
N ILE A 165 18.34 19.21 -58.85
CA ILE A 165 19.37 18.27 -59.33
C ILE A 165 18.85 17.43 -60.48
N ARG A 166 17.58 17.03 -60.43
CA ARG A 166 16.93 16.23 -61.47
C ARG A 166 16.80 17.00 -62.79
N ALA A 167 16.57 18.31 -62.74
CA ALA A 167 16.43 19.15 -63.93
C ALA A 167 17.76 19.43 -64.65
N ASP A 168 18.89 19.34 -63.94
CA ASP A 168 20.23 19.58 -64.48
C ASP A 168 20.85 18.36 -65.21
N VAL A 169 20.19 17.19 -65.17
CA VAL A 169 20.62 15.92 -65.81
C VAL A 169 19.84 15.65 -67.09
#